data_AF-A0A5C8ZXU7-F1
#
_entry.id   AF-A0A5C8ZXU7-F1
#
_cell.length_a   1.000
_cell.length_b   1.000
_cell.length_c   1.000
_cell.angle_alpha   90.00
_cell.angle_beta   90.00
_cell.angle_gamma   90.00
#
_symmetry.space_group_name_H-M   'P 1'
#
loop_
_entity.id
_entity.type
_entity.pdbx_description
1 polymer ?
#
loop_
_entity_poly.entity_id
_entity_poly.type
_entity_poly.pdbx_seq_one_letter_code
_entity_poly.pdbx_strand_id
1 'polypeptide(L)'
;MSITLNGVWLQQLNIELEGSDRSCAVLGGAVLDDRLAKLIKKFLLPPKNEKEDRLLGRGRAVESFSARIELARRLNLVAEEVSRSLDWIRDIRNDAAHREEFSFEENSCQSRVENIIEALELKTYGPGLLECPYASPKGHFIVAVTMIVARIELETESVNGTLHDPIRNHQISIGA
;
A
#
# COMPACT_ATOMS: atom_id res chain seq x y z
N MET A 1 16.67 2.24 -5.48
CA MET A 1 17.30 2.40 -4.14
C MET A 1 17.47 3.84 -3.60
N SER A 2 17.34 4.93 -4.38
CA SER A 2 17.45 6.32 -3.84
C SER A 2 16.10 7.02 -3.58
N ILE A 3 14.96 6.41 -3.91
CA ILE A 3 13.64 7.07 -3.92
C ILE A 3 12.91 6.92 -2.58
N THR A 4 13.17 5.85 -1.82
CA THR A 4 12.35 5.41 -0.69
C THR A 4 12.51 6.29 0.56
N LEU A 5 13.74 6.71 0.89
CA LEU A 5 14.04 7.44 2.14
C LEU A 5 14.25 8.96 1.96
N ASN A 6 14.37 9.42 0.71
CA ASN A 6 14.52 10.85 0.38
C ASN A 6 13.35 11.39 -0.47
N GLY A 7 12.27 10.62 -0.60
CA GLY A 7 11.11 11.02 -1.37
C GLY A 7 10.34 12.16 -0.72
N VAL A 8 9.84 13.10 -1.54
CA VAL A 8 8.98 14.22 -1.10
C VAL A 8 7.79 13.73 -0.26
N TRP A 9 7.25 12.55 -0.56
CA TRP A 9 6.14 11.95 0.18
C TRP A 9 6.48 11.61 1.64
N LEU A 10 7.70 11.16 1.94
CA LEU A 10 8.14 10.83 3.30
C LEU A 10 8.38 12.13 4.08
N GLN A 11 8.94 13.15 3.43
CA GLN A 11 9.04 14.49 4.01
C GLN A 11 7.65 15.05 4.33
N GLN A 12 6.69 14.89 3.43
CA GLN A 12 5.31 15.33 3.65
C GLN A 12 4.64 14.59 4.81
N LEU A 13 4.80 13.27 4.91
CA LEU A 13 4.30 12.49 6.05
C LEU A 13 4.97 12.87 7.37
N ASN A 14 6.27 13.15 7.36
CA ASN A 14 6.98 13.62 8.55
C ASN A 14 6.59 15.06 8.93
N ILE A 15 6.26 15.93 7.97
CA ILE A 15 5.66 17.24 8.26
C ILE A 15 4.29 17.02 8.93
N GLU A 16 3.50 16.07 8.44
CA GLU A 16 2.22 15.73 9.06
C GLU A 16 2.37 15.12 10.46
N LEU A 17 3.57 14.71 10.90
CA LEU A 17 3.82 14.34 12.30
C LEU A 17 3.48 15.52 13.23
N GLU A 18 3.78 16.75 12.82
CA GLU A 18 3.41 18.00 13.51
C GLU A 18 2.05 18.56 13.04
N GLY A 19 1.49 18.00 11.95
CA GLY A 19 0.20 18.37 11.38
C GLY A 19 -1.02 17.72 12.07
N SER A 20 -2.17 17.70 11.39
CA SER A 20 -3.40 17.13 11.97
C SER A 20 -3.43 15.59 11.85
N ASP A 21 -3.98 14.90 12.85
CA ASP A 21 -4.19 13.44 12.81
C ASP A 21 -4.99 13.03 11.58
N ARG A 22 -6.03 13.82 11.26
CA ARG A 22 -6.88 13.61 10.08
C ARG A 22 -6.09 13.68 8.78
N SER A 23 -5.31 14.75 8.60
CA SER A 23 -4.47 14.94 7.41
C SER A 23 -3.47 13.79 7.26
N CYS A 24 -2.82 13.39 8.35
CA CYS A 24 -1.87 12.29 8.38
C CYS A 24 -2.51 10.96 7.93
N ALA A 25 -3.68 10.59 8.48
CA ALA A 25 -4.41 9.39 8.11
C ALA A 25 -4.84 9.38 6.63
N VAL A 26 -5.38 10.50 6.14
CA VAL A 26 -5.82 10.65 4.74
C VAL A 26 -4.64 10.56 3.78
N LEU A 27 -3.53 11.23 4.09
CA LEU A 27 -2.32 11.23 3.28
C LEU A 27 -1.68 9.84 3.25
N GLY A 28 -1.54 9.18 4.41
CA GLY A 28 -0.98 7.83 4.50
C GLY A 28 -1.74 6.81 3.66
N GLY A 29 -3.08 6.83 3.74
CA GLY A 29 -3.92 5.98 2.89
C GLY A 29 -3.80 6.31 1.40
N ALA A 30 -3.73 7.59 1.02
CA ALA A 30 -3.60 8.02 -0.37
C ALA A 30 -2.24 7.59 -0.98
N VAL A 31 -1.15 7.70 -0.22
CA VAL A 31 0.19 7.27 -0.66
C VAL A 31 0.20 5.77 -0.96
N LEU A 32 -0.36 4.96 -0.06
CA LEU A 32 -0.40 3.50 -0.22
C LEU A 32 -1.30 3.07 -1.38
N ASP A 33 -2.46 3.70 -1.54
CA ASP A 33 -3.35 3.44 -2.66
C ASP A 33 -2.68 3.73 -4.02
N ASP A 34 -1.94 4.83 -4.12
CA ASP A 34 -1.14 5.17 -5.31
C ASP A 34 -0.03 4.15 -5.58
N ARG A 35 0.72 3.72 -4.55
CA ARG A 35 1.77 2.70 -4.70
C ARG A 35 1.21 1.37 -5.16
N LEU A 36 0.06 0.97 -4.61
CA LEU A 36 -0.60 -0.27 -4.99
C LEU A 36 -1.10 -0.22 -6.44
N ALA A 37 -1.66 0.92 -6.88
CA ALA A 37 -2.04 1.13 -8.27
C ALA A 37 -0.84 1.00 -9.22
N LYS A 38 0.33 1.53 -8.84
CA LYS A 38 1.57 1.43 -9.63
C LYS A 38 2.07 -0.02 -9.71
N LEU A 39 2.07 -0.75 -8.60
CA LEU A 39 2.44 -2.17 -8.56
C LEU A 39 1.56 -3.00 -9.49
N ILE A 40 0.24 -2.87 -9.37
CA ILE A 40 -0.74 -3.58 -10.22
C ILE A 40 -0.54 -3.22 -11.69
N LYS A 41 -0.42 -1.92 -12.01
CA LYS A 41 -0.19 -1.46 -13.38
C LYS A 41 1.09 -2.03 -13.99
N LYS A 42 2.16 -2.15 -13.21
CA LYS A 42 3.43 -2.72 -13.66
C LYS A 42 3.36 -4.23 -13.88
N PHE A 43 2.59 -4.93 -13.05
CA PHE A 43 2.43 -6.38 -13.16
C PHE A 43 1.60 -6.80 -14.38
N LEU A 44 0.50 -6.10 -14.63
CA LEU A 44 -0.41 -6.43 -15.73
C LEU A 44 0.19 -6.09 -17.10
N LEU A 45 -0.22 -6.85 -18.11
CA LEU A 45 0.04 -6.48 -19.50
C LEU A 45 -0.57 -5.10 -19.80
N PRO A 46 0.09 -4.27 -20.62
CA PRO A 46 -0.49 -2.99 -21.02
C PRO A 46 -1.83 -3.21 -21.75
N PRO A 47 -2.78 -2.28 -21.60
CA PRO A 47 -4.02 -2.35 -22.36
C PRO A 47 -3.73 -2.30 -23.86
N LYS A 48 -4.58 -2.94 -24.67
CA LYS A 48 -4.47 -2.86 -26.15
C LYS A 48 -4.51 -1.42 -26.66
N ASN A 49 -5.24 -0.55 -25.95
CA ASN A 49 -5.30 0.89 -26.17
C ASN A 49 -5.43 1.58 -24.81
N GLU A 50 -4.47 2.44 -24.45
CA GLU A 50 -4.46 3.14 -23.16
C GLU A 50 -5.71 4.00 -22.93
N LYS A 51 -6.29 4.58 -23.99
CA LYS A 51 -7.49 5.42 -23.88
C LYS A 51 -8.76 4.61 -23.59
N GLU A 52 -8.70 3.30 -23.79
CA GLU A 52 -9.81 2.37 -23.61
C GLU A 52 -9.56 1.38 -22.47
N ASP A 53 -8.63 1.68 -21.56
CA ASP A 53 -8.43 0.86 -20.38
C ASP A 53 -9.72 0.83 -19.53
N ARG A 54 -10.31 -0.37 -19.43
CA ARG A 54 -11.54 -0.62 -18.67
C ARG A 54 -11.26 -1.13 -17.26
N LEU A 55 -10.03 -1.54 -16.99
CA LEU A 55 -9.63 -2.17 -15.74
C LEU A 55 -9.07 -1.13 -14.78
N LEU A 56 -8.09 -0.34 -15.23
CA LEU A 56 -7.39 0.65 -14.43
C LEU A 56 -7.81 2.07 -14.83
N GLY A 57 -7.91 2.97 -13.85
CA GLY A 57 -8.23 4.39 -14.05
C GLY A 57 -9.48 4.83 -13.29
N ARG A 58 -9.84 6.11 -13.47
CA ARG A 58 -11.01 6.72 -12.83
C ARG A 58 -12.30 6.18 -13.41
N GLY A 59 -13.27 5.82 -12.56
CA GLY A 59 -14.53 5.19 -12.95
C GLY A 59 -14.38 3.76 -13.52
N ARG A 60 -13.27 3.06 -13.24
CA ARG A 60 -12.97 1.71 -13.75
C ARG A 60 -13.07 0.64 -12.68
N ALA A 61 -13.03 -0.62 -13.11
CA ALA A 61 -13.30 -1.78 -12.25
C ALA A 61 -12.40 -1.85 -11.01
N VAL A 62 -11.13 -1.42 -11.12
CA VAL A 62 -10.15 -1.45 -10.02
C VAL A 62 -9.77 -0.02 -9.59
N GLU A 63 -10.78 0.85 -9.48
CA GLU A 63 -10.59 2.23 -9.02
C GLU A 63 -10.39 2.32 -7.50
N SER A 64 -11.18 1.61 -6.71
CA SER A 64 -11.20 1.78 -5.25
C SER A 64 -9.98 1.17 -4.57
N PHE A 65 -9.60 1.75 -3.44
CA PHE A 65 -8.50 1.24 -2.63
C PHE A 65 -8.73 -0.21 -2.20
N SER A 66 -9.95 -0.57 -1.79
CA SER A 66 -10.31 -1.95 -1.45
C SER A 66 -10.19 -2.92 -2.64
N ALA A 67 -10.60 -2.51 -3.85
CA ALA A 67 -10.48 -3.34 -5.03
C ALA A 67 -9.00 -3.59 -5.40
N ARG A 68 -8.13 -2.60 -5.21
CA ARG A 68 -6.69 -2.75 -5.42
C ARG A 68 -6.04 -3.65 -4.37
N ILE A 69 -6.42 -3.53 -3.09
CA ILE A 69 -5.95 -4.44 -2.01
C ILE A 69 -6.29 -5.88 -2.38
N GLU A 70 -7.55 -6.15 -2.69
CA GLU A 70 -8.01 -7.50 -3.01
C GLU A 70 -7.34 -8.05 -4.28
N LEU A 71 -7.19 -7.24 -5.32
CA LEU A 71 -6.51 -7.67 -6.54
C LEU A 71 -5.03 -7.98 -6.31
N ALA A 72 -4.30 -7.10 -5.61
CA ALA A 72 -2.88 -7.31 -5.32
C ALA A 72 -2.65 -8.57 -4.48
N ARG A 73 -3.49 -8.81 -3.46
CA ARG A 73 -3.47 -10.02 -2.64
C ARG A 73 -3.73 -11.27 -3.48
N ARG A 74 -4.76 -11.26 -4.33
CA ARG A 74 -5.13 -12.41 -5.17
C ARG A 74 -4.12 -12.73 -6.27
N LEU A 75 -3.36 -11.73 -6.71
CA LEU A 75 -2.25 -11.90 -7.64
C LEU A 75 -0.92 -12.23 -6.93
N ASN A 76 -0.94 -12.35 -5.59
CA ASN A 76 0.23 -12.58 -4.75
C ASN A 76 1.35 -11.53 -4.97
N LEU A 77 0.96 -10.27 -5.19
CA LEU A 77 1.88 -9.13 -5.34
C LEU A 77 2.28 -8.52 -4.00
N VAL A 78 1.51 -8.81 -2.95
CA VAL A 78 1.79 -8.41 -1.57
C VAL A 78 1.54 -9.60 -0.66
N ALA A 79 2.34 -9.71 0.39
CA ALA A 79 2.15 -10.72 1.41
C ALA A 79 0.83 -10.51 2.19
N GLU A 80 0.31 -11.58 2.79
CA GLU A 80 -0.97 -11.57 3.49
C GLU A 80 -1.00 -10.55 4.65
N GLU A 81 0.09 -10.44 5.41
CA GLU A 81 0.21 -9.47 6.50
C GLU A 81 0.21 -8.02 5.99
N VAL A 82 0.77 -7.77 4.81
CA VAL A 82 0.73 -6.47 4.15
C VAL A 82 -0.68 -6.14 3.69
N SER A 83 -1.38 -7.11 3.08
CA SER A 83 -2.77 -6.92 2.66
C SER A 83 -3.69 -6.59 3.83
N ARG A 84 -3.57 -7.31 4.95
CA ARG A 84 -4.35 -7.03 6.17
C ARG A 84 -4.04 -5.64 6.74
N SER A 85 -2.77 -5.27 6.74
CA SER A 85 -2.32 -3.95 7.18
C SER A 85 -2.91 -2.83 6.32
N LEU A 86 -2.96 -3.03 5.00
CA LEU A 86 -3.60 -2.08 4.08
C LEU A 86 -5.10 -1.91 4.36
N ASP A 87 -5.80 -2.99 4.73
CA ASP A 87 -7.22 -2.90 5.11
C ASP A 87 -7.43 -2.10 6.41
N TRP A 88 -6.61 -2.30 7.44
CA TRP A 88 -6.67 -1.46 8.65
C TRP A 88 -6.37 0.01 8.35
N ILE A 89 -5.39 0.30 7.50
CA ILE A 89 -5.08 1.68 7.08
C ILE A 89 -6.22 2.27 6.26
N ARG A 90 -6.87 1.50 5.38
CA ARG A 90 -8.06 1.91 4.64
C ARG A 90 -9.19 2.30 5.59
N ASP A 91 -9.43 1.52 6.63
CA ASP A 91 -10.45 1.81 7.64
C ASP A 91 -10.12 3.08 8.44
N ILE A 92 -8.87 3.23 8.89
CA ILE A 92 -8.37 4.46 9.57
C ILE A 92 -8.58 5.69 8.67
N ARG A 93 -8.17 5.61 7.40
CA ARG A 93 -8.32 6.71 6.43
C ARG A 93 -9.79 7.05 6.17
N ASN A 94 -10.67 6.05 6.12
CA ASN A 94 -12.10 6.26 5.91
C ASN A 94 -12.76 6.92 7.13
N ASP A 95 -12.38 6.50 8.35
CA ASP A 95 -12.82 7.17 9.58
C ASP A 95 -12.38 8.64 9.58
N ALA A 96 -11.11 8.92 9.26
CA ALA A 96 -10.58 10.29 9.16
C ALA A 96 -11.26 11.13 8.07
N ALA A 97 -11.60 10.53 6.93
CA ALA A 97 -12.22 11.25 5.82
C ALA A 97 -13.68 11.65 6.10
N HIS A 98 -14.43 10.80 6.81
CA HIS A 98 -15.86 10.97 7.04
C HIS A 98 -16.23 11.65 8.36
N ARG A 99 -15.32 11.72 9.33
CA ARG A 99 -15.55 12.41 10.61
C ARG A 99 -15.00 13.84 10.58
N GLU A 100 -15.66 14.76 11.27
CA GLU A 100 -15.18 16.13 11.45
C GLU A 100 -13.98 16.19 12.41
N GLU A 101 -14.06 15.44 13.50
CA GLU A 101 -12.98 15.23 14.47
C GLU A 101 -12.45 13.79 14.33
N PHE A 102 -11.13 13.66 14.30
CA PHE A 102 -10.44 12.38 14.23
C PHE A 102 -9.14 12.47 15.01
N SER A 103 -8.90 11.51 15.89
CA SER A 103 -7.60 11.37 16.56
C SER A 103 -7.07 9.94 16.55
N PHE A 104 -5.74 9.83 16.45
CA PHE A 104 -5.06 8.55 16.66
C PHE A 104 -5.13 8.05 18.11
N GLU A 105 -5.50 8.92 19.05
CA GLU A 105 -5.66 8.56 20.47
C GLU A 105 -6.99 7.86 20.79
N GLU A 106 -7.89 7.74 19.82
CA GLU A 106 -9.13 6.98 19.99
C GLU A 106 -8.83 5.46 20.09
N ASN A 107 -9.44 4.77 21.06
CA ASN A 107 -9.22 3.33 21.30
C ASN A 107 -9.33 2.47 20.03
N SER A 108 -10.30 2.75 19.14
CA SER A 108 -10.47 2.01 17.89
C SER A 108 -9.33 2.26 16.89
N CYS A 109 -8.75 3.46 16.89
CA CYS A 109 -7.64 3.80 16.03
C CYS A 109 -6.34 3.17 16.55
N GLN A 110 -6.06 3.32 17.86
CA GLN A 110 -4.92 2.70 18.52
C GLN A 110 -4.90 1.18 18.31
N SER A 111 -6.04 0.50 18.52
CA SER A 111 -6.14 -0.95 18.31
C SER A 111 -5.76 -1.36 16.88
N ARG A 112 -6.20 -0.61 15.86
CA ARG A 112 -5.85 -0.88 14.47
C ARG A 112 -4.37 -0.62 14.19
N VAL A 113 -3.81 0.47 14.74
CA VAL A 113 -2.37 0.76 14.61
C VAL A 113 -1.55 -0.36 15.25
N GLU A 114 -1.90 -0.79 16.46
CA GLU A 114 -1.22 -1.90 17.15
C GLU A 114 -1.28 -3.21 16.37
N ASN A 115 -2.44 -3.55 15.79
CA ASN A 115 -2.57 -4.72 14.92
C ASN A 115 -1.64 -4.65 13.71
N ILE A 116 -1.45 -3.46 13.11
CA ILE A 116 -0.50 -3.27 12.01
C ILE A 116 0.93 -3.47 12.50
N ILE A 117 1.30 -2.89 13.65
CA ILE A 117 2.63 -3.03 14.24
C ILE A 117 2.96 -4.50 14.53
N GLU A 118 1.98 -5.27 15.03
CA GLU A 118 2.11 -6.71 15.28
C GLU A 118 2.22 -7.50 13.98
N ALA A 119 1.35 -7.25 13.00
CA ALA A 119 1.36 -7.95 11.72
C ALA A 119 2.65 -7.72 10.93
N LEU A 120 3.27 -6.55 11.07
CA LEU A 120 4.55 -6.22 10.46
C LEU A 120 5.77 -6.63 11.32
N GLU A 121 5.52 -7.22 12.50
CA GLU A 121 6.52 -7.69 13.47
C GLU A 121 7.52 -6.60 13.89
N LEU A 122 7.08 -5.33 13.91
CA LEU A 122 7.98 -4.19 14.09
C LEU A 122 8.57 -4.12 15.51
N LYS A 123 7.86 -4.62 16.52
CA LYS A 123 8.39 -4.75 17.88
C LYS A 123 9.56 -5.73 17.96
N THR A 124 9.61 -6.71 17.05
CA THR A 124 10.64 -7.75 17.01
C THR A 124 11.84 -7.31 16.18
N TYR A 125 11.60 -6.82 14.96
CA TYR A 125 12.68 -6.55 13.99
C TYR A 125 13.11 -5.09 13.91
N GLY A 126 12.32 -4.16 14.41
CA GLY A 126 12.62 -2.74 14.36
C GLY A 126 12.08 -1.95 15.55
N PRO A 127 12.30 -2.38 16.82
CA PRO A 127 11.74 -1.70 17.98
C PRO A 127 12.16 -0.23 18.05
N GLY A 128 13.40 0.09 17.66
CA GLY A 128 13.90 1.48 17.62
C GLY A 128 13.17 2.38 16.62
N LEU A 129 12.45 1.84 15.63
CA LEU A 129 11.60 2.62 14.73
C LEU A 129 10.35 3.16 15.44
N LEU A 130 9.95 2.54 16.56
CA LEU A 130 8.77 2.90 17.34
C LEU A 130 9.09 3.82 18.53
N GLU A 131 10.34 4.24 18.67
CA GLU A 131 10.82 5.17 19.68
C GLU A 131 10.69 6.63 19.19
N CYS A 132 11.11 7.58 20.02
CA CYS A 132 11.12 9.01 19.67
C CYS A 132 11.85 9.24 18.32
N PRO A 133 11.25 9.97 17.35
CA PRO A 133 10.08 10.84 17.46
C PRO A 133 8.72 10.16 17.19
N TYR A 134 8.70 8.85 16.93
CA TYR A 134 7.52 8.09 16.52
C TYR A 134 6.82 7.33 17.66
N ALA A 135 7.10 7.67 18.92
CA ALA A 135 6.58 6.94 20.09
C ALA A 135 5.05 7.02 20.30
N SER A 136 4.36 7.92 19.58
CA SER A 136 2.90 8.08 19.67
C SER A 136 2.15 7.14 18.71
N PRO A 137 0.83 6.90 18.90
CA PRO A 137 0.02 6.14 17.95
C PRO A 137 0.08 6.68 16.51
N LYS A 138 0.11 8.01 16.36
CA LYS A 138 0.33 8.68 15.07
C LYS A 138 1.71 8.37 14.49
N GLY A 139 2.76 8.38 15.33
CA GLY A 139 4.11 8.02 14.93
C GLY A 139 4.20 6.57 14.44
N HIS A 140 3.59 5.63 15.18
CA HIS A 140 3.50 4.22 14.78
C HIS A 140 2.76 4.05 13.45
N PHE A 141 1.69 4.80 13.22
CA PHE A 141 1.00 4.82 11.92
C PHE A 141 1.93 5.28 10.79
N ILE A 142 2.71 6.35 10.98
CA ILE A 142 3.68 6.84 9.99
C ILE A 142 4.76 5.79 9.68
N VAL A 143 5.29 5.14 10.72
CA VAL A 143 6.28 4.05 10.57
C VAL A 143 5.66 2.90 9.78
N ALA A 144 4.45 2.46 10.14
CA ALA A 144 3.74 1.40 9.44
C ALA A 144 3.52 1.73 7.95
N VAL A 145 3.02 2.94 7.64
CA VAL A 145 2.85 3.41 6.25
C VAL A 145 4.20 3.37 5.50
N THR A 146 5.25 3.88 6.12
CA THR A 146 6.61 3.91 5.53
C THR A 146 7.12 2.51 5.22
N MET A 147 6.95 1.58 6.17
CA MET A 147 7.38 0.19 6.00
C MET A 147 6.60 -0.52 4.89
N ILE A 148 5.28 -0.29 4.79
CA ILE A 148 4.47 -0.88 3.73
C ILE A 148 4.81 -0.27 2.37
N VAL A 149 5.03 1.05 2.28
CA VAL A 149 5.50 1.69 1.04
C VAL A 149 6.82 1.07 0.59
N ALA A 150 7.79 0.90 1.51
CA ALA A 150 9.07 0.29 1.19
C ALA A 150 8.89 -1.14 0.66
N ARG A 151 8.04 -1.96 1.28
CA ARG A 151 7.72 -3.32 0.81
C ARG A 151 7.09 -3.29 -0.59
N ILE A 152 6.06 -2.46 -0.82
CA ILE A 152 5.40 -2.35 -2.13
C ILE A 152 6.37 -1.87 -3.21
N GLU A 153 7.27 -0.94 -2.90
CA GLU A 153 8.26 -0.45 -3.86
C GLU A 153 9.30 -1.53 -4.22
N LEU A 154 9.74 -2.34 -3.25
CA LEU A 154 10.61 -3.50 -3.51
C LEU A 154 9.92 -4.53 -4.41
N GLU A 155 8.66 -4.86 -4.13
CA GLU A 155 7.87 -5.75 -4.99
C GLU A 155 7.71 -5.15 -6.38
N THR A 156 7.43 -3.84 -6.46
CA THR A 156 7.31 -3.13 -7.73
C THR A 156 8.62 -3.20 -8.51
N GLU A 157 9.79 -3.02 -7.89
CA GLU A 157 11.08 -3.15 -8.56
C GLU A 157 11.30 -4.58 -9.08
N SER A 158 10.95 -5.59 -8.28
CA SER A 158 11.15 -7.02 -8.60
C SER A 158 10.22 -7.56 -9.70
N VAL A 159 9.02 -6.99 -9.82
CA VAL A 159 8.04 -7.41 -10.82
C VAL A 159 8.53 -7.03 -12.22
N ASN A 160 8.89 -8.06 -12.98
CA ASN A 160 8.89 -8.04 -14.42
C ASN A 160 7.46 -8.42 -14.83
N GLY A 161 6.72 -7.52 -15.49
CA GLY A 161 5.32 -7.74 -15.87
C GLY A 161 5.09 -9.10 -16.52
N THR A 162 3.87 -9.64 -16.50
CA THR A 162 3.58 -11.00 -16.97
C THR A 162 3.96 -11.19 -18.45
N LEU A 163 5.20 -11.64 -18.72
CA LEU A 163 5.72 -12.00 -20.05
C LEU A 163 5.22 -13.39 -20.52
N HIS A 164 4.27 -13.98 -19.80
CA HIS A 164 3.75 -15.30 -20.10
C HIS A 164 2.91 -15.26 -21.37
N ASP A 165 3.45 -15.80 -22.48
CA ASP A 165 2.72 -16.08 -23.72
C ASP A 165 2.05 -17.45 -23.61
N PRO A 166 0.72 -17.53 -23.41
CA PRO A 166 0.02 -18.81 -23.25
C PRO A 166 0.02 -19.66 -24.54
N ILE A 167 0.32 -19.05 -25.70
CA ILE A 167 0.14 -19.66 -27.02
C ILE A 167 1.39 -20.45 -27.44
N ARG A 168 2.58 -20.11 -26.94
CA ARG A 168 3.84 -20.79 -27.31
C ARG A 168 3.97 -22.24 -26.84
N ASN A 169 3.14 -22.70 -25.90
CA ASN A 169 3.17 -24.09 -25.42
C ASN A 169 2.33 -25.09 -26.25
N HIS A 170 1.78 -24.70 -27.40
CA HIS A 170 0.98 -25.60 -28.27
C HIS A 170 1.68 -26.07 -29.56
N GLN A 171 2.99 -25.82 -29.72
CA GLN A 171 3.78 -26.39 -30.84
C GLN A 171 4.85 -27.36 -30.35
N ILE A 172 4.46 -28.41 -29.62
CA ILE A 172 5.29 -29.62 -29.52
C ILE A 172 4.39 -30.84 -29.74
N SER A 173 4.74 -31.62 -30.76
CA SER A 173 4.23 -32.94 -31.16
C SER A 173 2.99 -32.99 -32.06
N ILE A 174 3.13 -32.44 -33.26
CA ILE A 174 2.62 -33.13 -34.46
C ILE A 174 3.84 -33.39 -35.34
N GLY A 175 4.35 -34.61 -35.33
CA GLY A 175 5.42 -35.03 -36.25
C GLY A 175 6.43 -36.01 -35.67
N ALA A 176 6.04 -37.29 -35.63
CA ALA A 176 6.77 -38.45 -36.18
C ALA A 176 6.20 -39.73 -35.57
#